data_AF-A0A180GAL0-F1
#
_entry.id   AF-A0A180GAL0-F1
#
_cell.length_a   1.000
_cell.length_b   1.000
_cell.length_c   1.000
_cell.angle_alpha   90.00
_cell.angle_beta   90.00
_cell.angle_gamma   90.00
#
_symmetry.space_group_name_H-M   'P 1'
#
loop_
_entity.id
_entity.type
_entity.pdbx_description
1 polymer ?
#
loop_
_entity_poly.entity_id
_entity_poly.type
_entity_poly.pdbx_seq_one_letter_code
_entity_poly.pdbx_strand_id
1 'polypeptide(L)'
;MRFTFLVLTTPLLFLGRQTFASDHKIDPSLDPTNKIQTFSFERKLSWTNQDFDVTQDDNHAHIMSVEAHLKDKLIAKSLFALDLTLPGGERLGIKINGKLVNCGFKQTYKMSNGVQFLIDPRFANIDRWHIKKSGYITREYTWMRHIRGLSGVVMRDDGRKVAYFSAKTWGSEFLADLSHSTWPQSSRYTIKTNGDVPLEVLVALYASAAVRKDVCGW
;
A
#
# COMPACT_ATOMS: atom_id res chain seq x y z
N MET A 1 33.12 -38.17 -2.15
CA MET A 1 32.38 -37.10 -2.86
C MET A 1 30.89 -37.26 -2.63
N ARG A 2 30.29 -36.46 -1.75
CA ARG A 2 28.83 -36.33 -1.62
C ARG A 2 28.50 -34.91 -1.17
N PHE A 3 28.15 -34.05 -2.12
CA PHE A 3 27.47 -32.79 -1.84
C PHE A 3 26.61 -32.47 -3.04
N THR A 4 25.29 -32.52 -2.88
CA THR A 4 24.30 -31.54 -3.39
C THR A 4 22.88 -32.12 -3.28
N PHE A 5 22.17 -31.77 -2.21
CA PHE A 5 20.71 -31.75 -2.18
C PHE A 5 20.27 -30.67 -1.17
N LEU A 6 20.23 -29.44 -1.63
CA LEU A 6 19.70 -28.22 -0.98
C LEU A 6 19.94 -27.16 -2.08
N VAL A 7 18.98 -26.45 -2.68
CA VAL A 7 17.78 -25.78 -2.17
C VAL A 7 16.91 -25.48 -3.40
N LEU A 8 15.77 -26.13 -3.60
CA LEU A 8 14.86 -25.82 -4.73
C LEU A 8 13.42 -25.50 -4.30
N THR A 9 13.14 -25.47 -3.00
CA THR A 9 11.79 -25.21 -2.46
C THR A 9 11.52 -23.72 -2.26
N THR A 10 12.54 -22.90 -1.98
CA THR A 10 12.41 -21.46 -1.79
C THR A 10 11.98 -20.70 -3.05
N PRO A 11 12.56 -20.92 -4.25
CA PRO A 11 12.15 -20.17 -5.44
C PRO A 11 10.71 -20.49 -5.88
N LEU A 12 10.22 -21.71 -5.68
CA LEU A 12 8.85 -22.11 -6.00
C LEU A 12 7.80 -21.40 -5.11
N LEU A 13 8.09 -21.21 -3.82
CA LEU A 13 7.22 -20.43 -2.92
C LEU A 13 7.19 -18.95 -3.28
N PHE A 14 8.29 -18.39 -3.79
CA PHE A 14 8.36 -17.01 -4.27
C PHE A 14 7.61 -16.83 -5.60
N LEU A 15 7.78 -17.76 -6.56
CA LEU A 15 7.06 -17.75 -7.85
C LEU A 15 5.55 -17.90 -7.67
N GLY A 16 5.09 -18.84 -6.82
CA GLY A 16 3.67 -19.00 -6.52
C GLY A 16 3.05 -17.78 -5.86
N ARG A 17 3.82 -16.99 -5.09
CA ARG A 17 3.35 -15.72 -4.52
C ARG A 17 3.31 -14.57 -5.53
N GLN A 18 4.16 -14.57 -6.55
CA GLN A 18 4.14 -13.58 -7.63
C GLN A 18 2.95 -13.82 -8.59
N THR A 19 2.54 -15.08 -8.83
CA THR A 19 1.33 -15.37 -9.63
C THR A 19 0.04 -14.85 -8.98
N PHE A 20 0.01 -14.64 -7.66
CA PHE A 20 -1.11 -14.01 -6.97
C PHE A 20 -1.09 -12.48 -7.05
N ALA A 21 0.05 -11.86 -7.40
CA ALA A 21 0.15 -10.41 -7.54
C ALA A 21 -0.48 -9.88 -8.85
N SER A 22 -0.73 -10.76 -9.83
CA SER A 22 -1.40 -10.42 -11.10
C SER A 22 -2.88 -10.82 -11.14
N ASP A 23 -3.42 -11.45 -10.09
CA ASP A 23 -4.83 -11.83 -10.05
C ASP A 23 -5.68 -10.71 -9.45
N HIS A 24 -6.31 -9.93 -10.34
CA HIS A 24 -7.22 -8.84 -9.99
C HIS A 24 -8.54 -9.30 -9.34
N LYS A 25 -8.77 -10.62 -9.21
CA LYS A 25 -9.95 -11.17 -8.54
C LYS A 25 -9.74 -11.16 -7.04
N ILE A 26 -10.67 -10.51 -6.35
CA ILE A 26 -10.81 -10.58 -4.90
C ILE A 26 -12.06 -11.40 -4.56
N ASP A 27 -12.06 -12.02 -3.40
CA ASP A 27 -13.21 -12.79 -2.93
C ASP A 27 -14.37 -11.83 -2.61
N PRO A 28 -15.64 -12.26 -2.82
CA PRO A 28 -16.79 -11.47 -2.41
C PRO A 28 -16.77 -11.20 -0.91
N SER A 29 -17.49 -10.16 -0.48
CA SER A 29 -17.60 -9.87 0.95
C SER A 29 -18.30 -11.01 1.69
N LEU A 30 -17.93 -11.23 2.95
CA LEU A 30 -18.68 -12.13 3.83
C LEU A 30 -19.97 -11.48 4.34
N ASP A 31 -20.01 -10.14 4.34
CA ASP A 31 -21.22 -9.40 4.58
C ASP A 31 -21.97 -9.24 3.24
N PRO A 32 -23.17 -9.82 3.08
CA PRO A 32 -23.91 -9.78 1.82
C PRO A 32 -24.35 -8.36 1.42
N THR A 33 -24.31 -7.40 2.35
CA THR A 33 -24.64 -5.99 2.06
C THR A 33 -23.48 -5.25 1.39
N ASN A 34 -22.25 -5.74 1.56
CA ASN A 34 -21.06 -5.12 1.00
C ASN A 34 -20.80 -5.60 -0.43
N LYS A 35 -20.79 -4.64 -1.37
CA LYS A 35 -20.39 -4.87 -2.75
C LYS A 35 -18.91 -4.57 -2.93
N ILE A 36 -18.30 -5.23 -3.90
CA ILE A 36 -16.95 -4.87 -4.34
C ILE A 36 -16.99 -3.46 -4.93
N GLN A 37 -16.11 -2.60 -4.44
CA GLN A 37 -15.98 -1.21 -4.88
C GLN A 37 -14.55 -0.95 -5.34
N THR A 38 -14.41 0.03 -6.21
CA THR A 38 -13.13 0.47 -6.73
C THR A 38 -12.96 1.96 -6.47
N PHE A 39 -11.81 2.31 -5.91
CA PHE A 39 -11.41 3.67 -5.62
C PHE A 39 -10.09 3.95 -6.33
N SER A 40 -9.94 5.15 -6.84
CA SER A 40 -8.68 5.60 -7.40
C SER A 40 -8.14 6.77 -6.62
N PHE A 41 -6.83 6.91 -6.59
CA PHE A 41 -6.21 8.11 -6.08
C PHE A 41 -4.99 8.49 -6.90
N GLU A 42 -4.86 9.80 -7.10
CA GLU A 42 -3.88 10.42 -7.98
C GLU A 42 -3.14 11.51 -7.21
N ARG A 43 -1.88 11.74 -7.57
CA ARG A 43 -1.09 12.83 -7.00
C ARG A 43 -1.69 14.17 -7.37
N LYS A 44 -1.93 15.01 -6.37
CA LYS A 44 -2.32 16.42 -6.54
C LYS A 44 -1.16 17.22 -7.12
N LEU A 45 -1.53 18.27 -7.84
CA LEU A 45 -0.62 19.36 -8.12
C LEU A 45 -0.42 20.12 -6.80
N SER A 46 0.66 19.81 -6.08
CA SER A 46 1.01 20.46 -4.82
C SER A 46 2.50 20.76 -4.76
N TRP A 47 2.92 21.62 -3.83
CA TRP A 47 4.34 21.95 -3.67
C TRP A 47 5.22 20.74 -3.34
N THR A 48 4.64 19.70 -2.73
CA THR A 48 5.35 18.47 -2.35
C THR A 48 5.23 17.38 -3.41
N ASN A 49 4.21 17.43 -4.29
CA ASN A 49 3.81 16.36 -5.21
C ASN A 49 3.60 15.00 -4.52
N GLN A 50 3.24 15.01 -3.24
CA GLN A 50 3.05 13.81 -2.42
C GLN A 50 1.68 13.78 -1.74
N ASP A 51 0.82 14.72 -2.11
CA ASP A 51 -0.57 14.76 -1.66
C ASP A 51 -1.43 14.02 -2.68
N PHE A 52 -2.51 13.40 -2.22
CA PHE A 52 -3.39 12.59 -3.06
C PHE A 52 -4.86 12.95 -2.83
N ASP A 53 -5.65 12.87 -3.90
CA ASP A 53 -7.12 12.81 -3.80
C ASP A 53 -7.59 11.39 -4.06
N VAL A 54 -8.48 10.89 -3.21
CA VAL A 54 -9.16 9.62 -3.39
C VAL A 54 -10.56 9.87 -3.92
N THR A 55 -10.90 9.21 -5.01
CA THR A 55 -12.21 9.24 -5.64
C THR A 55 -12.77 7.82 -5.80
N GLN A 56 -14.09 7.71 -5.82
CA GLN A 56 -14.77 6.46 -6.17
C GLN A 56 -14.87 6.37 -7.69
N ASP A 57 -14.50 5.22 -8.28
CA ASP A 57 -14.41 5.08 -9.74
C ASP A 57 -15.78 5.15 -10.44
N ASP A 58 -16.84 4.64 -9.80
CA ASP A 58 -18.17 4.52 -10.42
C ASP A 58 -18.82 5.87 -10.71
N ASN A 59 -18.60 6.86 -9.84
CA ASN A 59 -19.29 8.16 -9.86
C ASN A 59 -18.35 9.37 -9.76
N HIS A 60 -17.03 9.14 -9.69
CA HIS A 60 -16.00 10.17 -9.50
C HIS A 60 -16.19 11.02 -8.24
N ALA A 61 -16.96 10.54 -7.26
CA ALA A 61 -17.18 11.25 -6.02
C ALA A 61 -15.86 11.33 -5.23
N HIS A 62 -15.56 12.51 -4.69
CA HIS A 62 -14.44 12.67 -3.76
C HIS A 62 -14.73 11.94 -2.44
N ILE A 63 -13.79 11.13 -1.98
CA ILE A 63 -13.93 10.29 -0.79
C ILE A 63 -12.99 10.71 0.33
N MET A 64 -11.74 11.07 0.03
CA MET A 64 -10.83 11.60 1.05
C MET A 64 -9.61 12.26 0.40
N SER A 65 -8.93 13.11 1.17
CA SER A 65 -7.63 13.68 0.81
C SER A 65 -6.52 13.06 1.67
N VAL A 66 -5.35 12.89 1.09
CA VAL A 66 -4.11 12.48 1.79
C VAL A 66 -3.10 13.60 1.65
N GLU A 67 -2.58 14.11 2.75
CA GLU A 67 -1.49 15.08 2.78
C GLU A 67 -0.22 14.42 3.32
N ALA A 68 0.91 14.61 2.64
CA ALA A 68 2.19 14.04 3.05
C ALA A 68 3.13 15.11 3.61
N HIS A 69 3.61 14.88 4.83
CA HIS A 69 4.52 15.77 5.53
C HIS A 69 5.90 15.12 5.64
N LEU A 70 6.86 15.59 4.84
CA LEU A 70 8.26 15.19 4.93
C LEU A 70 8.98 16.03 5.98
N LYS A 71 9.74 15.39 6.88
CA LYS A 71 10.68 16.11 7.77
C LYS A 71 12.07 16.14 7.14
N ASP A 72 12.58 17.36 6.95
CA ASP A 72 13.93 17.72 6.46
C ASP A 72 14.56 16.85 5.36
N LYS A 73 14.56 17.36 4.12
CA LYS A 73 15.26 16.75 2.97
C LYS A 73 16.79 16.72 3.12
N LEU A 74 17.35 17.56 4.00
CA LEU A 74 18.80 17.79 4.14
C LEU A 74 19.53 16.78 5.05
N ILE A 75 18.83 16.18 6.01
CA ILE A 75 19.42 15.24 6.98
C ILE A 75 18.71 13.91 6.82
N ALA A 76 19.17 13.12 5.86
CA ALA A 76 18.77 11.76 5.48
C ALA A 76 18.14 10.91 6.61
N LYS A 77 16.87 11.16 6.92
CA LYS A 77 16.01 10.25 7.68
C LYS A 77 14.66 10.33 7.00
N SER A 78 14.28 9.25 6.32
CA SER A 78 13.08 9.05 5.49
C SER A 78 11.76 9.16 6.27
N LEU A 79 11.63 10.18 7.12
CA LEU A 79 10.55 10.44 8.03
C LEU A 79 9.47 11.21 7.29
N PHE A 80 8.40 10.51 6.98
CA PHE A 80 7.16 11.12 6.55
C PHE A 80 6.06 10.86 7.56
N ALA A 81 5.12 11.79 7.65
CA ALA A 81 3.82 11.58 8.24
C ALA A 81 2.76 11.78 7.15
N LEU A 82 1.61 11.15 7.30
CA LEU A 82 0.47 11.39 6.42
C LEU A 82 -0.70 11.88 7.28
N ASP A 83 -1.51 12.78 6.74
CA ASP A 83 -2.79 13.14 7.32
C ASP A 83 -3.90 12.85 6.30
N LEU A 84 -4.87 12.01 6.68
CA LEU A 84 -6.05 11.69 5.89
C LEU A 84 -7.19 12.59 6.35
N THR A 85 -7.85 13.27 5.42
CA THR A 85 -9.09 14.01 5.70
C THR A 85 -10.27 13.26 5.10
N LEU A 86 -11.15 12.75 5.95
CA LEU A 86 -12.36 11.99 5.59
C LEU A 86 -13.50 12.93 5.12
N PRO A 87 -14.59 12.42 4.48
CA PRO A 87 -15.69 13.26 3.99
C PRO A 87 -16.34 14.13 5.07
N GLY A 88 -16.39 13.63 6.30
CA GLY A 88 -16.95 14.36 7.46
C GLY A 88 -16.02 15.41 8.07
N GLY A 89 -14.84 15.64 7.49
CA GLY A 89 -13.82 16.56 8.00
C GLY A 89 -12.95 15.99 9.12
N GLU A 90 -13.22 14.76 9.57
CA GLU A 90 -12.36 14.04 10.51
C GLU A 90 -10.96 13.83 9.91
N ARG A 91 -9.93 14.01 10.74
CA ARG A 91 -8.52 13.84 10.35
C ARG A 91 -7.90 12.63 11.03
N LEU A 92 -7.33 11.73 10.23
CA LEU A 92 -6.58 10.56 10.68
C LEU A 92 -5.10 10.71 10.33
N GLY A 93 -4.27 10.87 11.37
CA GLY A 93 -2.83 11.02 11.21
C GLY A 93 -2.10 9.68 11.24
N ILE A 94 -1.16 9.48 10.32
CA ILE A 94 -0.24 8.35 10.28
C ILE A 94 1.16 8.83 10.59
N LYS A 95 1.75 8.26 11.64
CA LYS A 95 3.11 8.58 12.07
C LYS A 95 4.00 7.35 12.01
N ILE A 96 5.20 7.56 11.50
CA ILE A 96 6.28 6.56 11.57
C ILE A 96 6.92 6.63 12.95
N ASN A 97 7.24 5.47 13.52
CA ASN A 97 8.11 5.43 14.68
C ASN A 97 9.54 5.90 14.29
N GLY A 98 9.83 7.17 14.53
CA GLY A 98 11.01 7.86 14.03
C GLY A 98 12.36 7.42 14.58
N LYS A 99 12.41 6.46 15.51
CA LYS A 99 13.66 5.97 16.10
C LYS A 99 14.49 5.08 15.15
N LEU A 100 13.91 4.56 14.06
CA LEU A 100 14.51 3.51 13.21
C LEU A 100 14.27 3.72 11.70
N VAL A 101 14.28 4.96 11.23
CA VAL A 101 13.91 5.24 9.85
C VAL A 101 15.12 5.20 8.92
N ASN A 102 15.41 3.97 8.48
CA ASN A 102 16.34 3.67 7.41
C ASN A 102 15.62 2.81 6.36
N CYS A 103 15.74 3.19 5.08
CA CYS A 103 15.21 2.41 3.97
C CYS A 103 15.82 1.00 4.05
N GLY A 104 14.98 -0.04 3.91
CA GLY A 104 15.43 -1.44 4.06
C GLY A 104 15.35 -2.02 5.47
N PHE A 105 14.83 -1.26 6.46
CA PHE A 105 14.55 -1.79 7.81
C PHE A 105 13.06 -1.90 8.11
N LYS A 106 12.72 -2.86 8.99
CA LYS A 106 11.36 -3.04 9.53
C LYS A 106 10.91 -1.79 10.26
N GLN A 107 9.71 -1.31 9.96
CA GLN A 107 9.14 -0.10 10.58
C GLN A 107 7.67 -0.30 10.92
N THR A 108 7.24 0.33 12.01
CA THR A 108 5.82 0.37 12.39
C THR A 108 5.28 1.77 12.17
N TYR A 109 4.20 1.83 11.41
CA TYR A 109 3.39 3.01 11.16
C TYR A 109 2.16 2.92 12.06
N LYS A 110 1.78 4.02 12.70
CA LYS A 110 0.63 4.07 13.60
C LYS A 110 -0.33 5.14 13.13
N MET A 111 -1.58 4.74 12.92
CA MET A 111 -2.71 5.64 12.71
C MET A 111 -3.21 6.18 14.06
N SER A 112 -3.78 7.38 14.06
CA SER A 112 -4.36 8.01 15.26
C SER A 112 -5.52 7.22 15.87
N ASN A 113 -6.25 6.46 15.05
CA ASN A 113 -7.32 5.55 15.46
C ASN A 113 -6.81 4.21 16.09
N GLY A 114 -5.49 4.08 16.29
CA GLY A 114 -4.88 2.93 16.95
C GLY A 114 -4.48 1.78 16.01
N VAL A 115 -4.85 1.84 14.73
CA VAL A 115 -4.44 0.84 13.72
C VAL A 115 -2.94 0.94 13.46
N GLN A 116 -2.28 -0.20 13.31
CA GLN A 116 -0.83 -0.28 13.09
C GLN A 116 -0.49 -1.07 11.83
N PHE A 117 0.44 -0.54 11.05
CA PHE A 117 1.05 -1.23 9.92
C PHE A 117 2.49 -1.58 10.26
N LEU A 118 2.92 -2.80 9.93
CA LEU A 118 4.31 -3.20 9.98
C LEU A 118 4.81 -3.44 8.56
N ILE A 119 5.83 -2.71 8.15
CA ILE A 119 6.58 -3.03 6.96
C ILE A 119 7.73 -3.98 7.32
N ASP A 120 7.87 -5.03 6.53
CA ASP A 120 8.94 -5.99 6.53
C ASP A 120 9.63 -5.96 5.15
N PRO A 121 10.67 -5.14 4.99
CA PRO A 121 11.42 -5.08 3.74
C PRO A 121 12.16 -6.40 3.53
N ARG A 122 11.86 -7.09 2.43
CA ARG A 122 12.53 -8.34 2.04
C ARG A 122 13.57 -8.05 0.96
N PHE A 123 14.52 -8.98 0.80
CA PHE A 123 15.50 -8.96 -0.29
C PHE A 123 14.80 -8.85 -1.65
N ALA A 124 15.44 -8.18 -2.62
CA ALA A 124 14.94 -7.90 -3.96
C ALA A 124 13.76 -6.91 -4.06
N ASN A 125 13.69 -5.91 -3.17
CA ASN A 125 12.72 -4.80 -3.29
C ASN A 125 11.25 -5.25 -3.27
N ILE A 126 10.94 -6.28 -2.49
CA ILE A 126 9.57 -6.73 -2.27
C ILE A 126 9.23 -6.42 -0.82
N ASP A 127 8.62 -5.27 -0.58
CA ASP A 127 8.16 -4.93 0.76
C ASP A 127 6.88 -5.70 1.07
N ARG A 128 6.87 -6.34 2.24
CA ARG A 128 5.66 -6.92 2.81
C ARG A 128 5.11 -5.97 3.85
N TRP A 129 3.83 -5.63 3.73
CA TRP A 129 3.12 -4.82 4.69
C TRP A 129 2.10 -5.67 5.43
N HIS A 130 2.04 -5.49 6.73
CA HIS A 130 1.09 -6.17 7.61
C HIS A 130 0.18 -5.15 8.26
N ILE A 131 -1.13 -5.31 8.11
CA ILE A 131 -2.13 -4.62 8.93
C ILE A 131 -2.31 -5.49 10.17
N LYS A 132 -1.85 -5.00 11.33
CA LYS A 132 -1.93 -5.75 12.58
C LYS A 132 -3.34 -5.73 13.14
N LYS A 133 -3.69 -6.79 13.88
CA LYS A 133 -4.82 -6.78 14.80
C LYS A 133 -4.59 -5.73 15.88
N SER A 134 -5.20 -4.56 15.69
CA SER A 134 -4.98 -3.35 16.48
C SER A 134 -6.10 -2.34 16.27
N GLY A 135 -6.41 -1.53 17.28
CA GLY A 135 -7.59 -0.65 17.24
C GLY A 135 -8.87 -1.47 17.06
N TYR A 136 -9.65 -1.14 16.05
CA TYR A 136 -10.89 -1.84 15.67
C TYR A 136 -10.68 -2.95 14.63
N ILE A 137 -9.44 -3.16 14.16
CA ILE A 137 -9.10 -4.23 13.22
C ILE A 137 -9.02 -5.56 13.98
N THR A 138 -9.92 -6.49 13.64
CA THR A 138 -10.08 -7.77 14.36
C THR A 138 -9.26 -8.92 13.77
N ARG A 139 -8.78 -8.77 12.53
CA ARG A 139 -8.03 -9.76 11.75
C ARG A 139 -6.70 -9.21 11.29
N GLU A 140 -5.76 -10.10 10.99
CA GLU A 140 -4.50 -9.68 10.37
C GLU A 140 -4.60 -9.74 8.85
N TYR A 141 -3.97 -8.77 8.20
CA TYR A 141 -3.90 -8.71 6.75
C TYR A 141 -2.46 -8.52 6.30
N THR A 142 -2.13 -9.12 5.17
CA THR A 142 -0.82 -9.02 4.56
C THR A 142 -0.96 -8.58 3.12
N TRP A 143 -0.26 -7.52 2.76
CA TRP A 143 -0.05 -7.11 1.38
C TRP A 143 1.42 -7.28 1.03
N MET A 144 1.68 -7.80 -0.15
CA MET A 144 3.02 -7.89 -0.70
C MET A 144 2.98 -7.28 -2.09
N ARG A 145 3.81 -6.26 -2.32
CA ARG A 145 3.88 -5.66 -3.64
C ARG A 145 4.54 -6.59 -4.65
N HIS A 146 4.19 -6.42 -5.91
CA HIS A 146 4.89 -7.00 -7.03
C HIS A 146 6.34 -6.49 -7.08
N ILE A 147 7.27 -7.29 -7.59
CA ILE A 147 8.70 -6.94 -7.58
C ILE A 147 9.02 -5.66 -8.38
N ARG A 148 8.17 -5.32 -9.35
CA ARG A 148 8.36 -4.17 -10.24
C ARG A 148 7.50 -2.97 -9.81
N GLY A 149 6.29 -3.24 -9.36
CA GLY A 149 5.29 -2.21 -9.07
C GLY A 149 4.93 -2.03 -7.61
N LEU A 150 3.84 -1.32 -7.41
CA LEU A 150 3.08 -1.30 -6.16
C LEU A 150 1.75 -2.07 -6.31
N SER A 151 1.63 -2.91 -7.35
CA SER A 151 0.49 -3.79 -7.51
C SER A 151 0.57 -4.97 -6.54
N GLY A 152 -0.57 -5.53 -6.16
CA GLY A 152 -0.61 -6.77 -5.39
C GLY A 152 -1.88 -6.94 -4.58
N VAL A 153 -2.12 -8.18 -4.16
CA VAL A 153 -3.31 -8.56 -3.40
C VAL A 153 -3.10 -8.34 -1.89
N VAL A 154 -4.13 -7.83 -1.23
CA VAL A 154 -4.25 -7.80 0.23
C VAL A 154 -4.96 -9.09 0.65
N MET A 155 -4.25 -9.93 1.38
CA MET A 155 -4.75 -11.20 1.90
C MET A 155 -5.07 -11.10 3.38
N ARG A 156 -6.16 -11.73 3.78
CA ARG A 156 -6.46 -12.00 5.18
C ARG A 156 -5.69 -13.22 5.69
N ASP A 157 -5.55 -13.33 7.01
CA ASP A 157 -4.89 -14.45 7.71
C ASP A 157 -5.42 -15.85 7.33
N ASP A 158 -6.71 -15.97 7.00
CA ASP A 158 -7.35 -17.21 6.52
C ASP A 158 -7.17 -17.49 5.01
N GLY A 159 -6.40 -16.65 4.31
CA GLY A 159 -6.07 -16.81 2.90
C GLY A 159 -7.02 -16.12 1.92
N ARG A 160 -8.09 -15.47 2.38
CA ARG A 160 -9.00 -14.72 1.49
C ARG A 160 -8.33 -13.50 0.88
N LYS A 161 -8.64 -13.23 -0.39
CA LYS A 161 -8.24 -12.01 -1.11
C LYS A 161 -9.29 -10.93 -0.87
N VAL A 162 -8.96 -9.90 -0.11
CA VAL A 162 -9.95 -8.92 0.38
C VAL A 162 -9.85 -7.56 -0.31
N ALA A 163 -8.67 -7.21 -0.78
CA ALA A 163 -8.46 -6.05 -1.61
C ALA A 163 -7.33 -6.29 -2.61
N TYR A 164 -7.25 -5.47 -3.64
CA TYR A 164 -6.20 -5.50 -4.64
C TYR A 164 -5.77 -4.07 -4.96
N PHE A 165 -4.45 -3.88 -4.96
CA PHE A 165 -3.82 -2.62 -5.33
C PHE A 165 -3.26 -2.73 -6.74
N SER A 166 -3.45 -1.69 -7.55
CA SER A 166 -2.80 -1.51 -8.84
C SER A 166 -2.35 -0.07 -9.04
N ALA A 167 -1.44 0.12 -9.99
CA ALA A 167 -0.99 1.42 -10.43
C ALA A 167 -0.91 1.44 -11.96
N LYS A 168 -1.25 2.57 -12.56
CA LYS A 168 -1.01 2.86 -13.97
C LYS A 168 -0.24 4.18 -14.08
N THR A 169 0.82 4.20 -14.88
CA THR A 169 1.58 5.42 -15.17
C THR A 169 1.39 5.74 -16.65
N TRP A 170 0.89 6.93 -16.94
CA TRP A 170 0.43 7.35 -18.27
C TRP A 170 -0.49 6.31 -18.93
N GLY A 171 -1.42 5.76 -18.14
CA GLY A 171 -2.38 4.75 -18.58
C GLY A 171 -1.84 3.31 -18.68
N SER A 172 -0.55 3.07 -18.42
CA SER A 172 0.09 1.76 -18.59
C SER A 172 0.51 1.15 -17.24
N GLU A 173 0.08 -0.09 -16.99
CA GLU A 173 0.54 -0.90 -15.85
C GLU A 173 2.01 -1.30 -16.00
N PHE A 174 2.43 -1.60 -17.24
CA PHE A 174 3.82 -1.91 -17.55
C PHE A 174 4.75 -0.73 -17.20
N LEU A 175 4.34 0.50 -17.51
CA LEU A 175 5.14 1.68 -17.15
C LEU A 175 5.15 1.92 -15.65
N ALA A 176 4.04 1.68 -14.94
CA ALA A 176 4.01 1.77 -13.47
C ALA A 176 4.92 0.74 -12.78
N ASP A 177 5.12 -0.41 -13.42
CA ASP A 177 6.05 -1.45 -12.99
C ASP A 177 7.51 -1.09 -13.31
N LEU A 178 7.78 -0.37 -14.40
CA LEU A 178 9.14 0.04 -14.76
C LEU A 178 9.61 1.31 -14.03
N SER A 179 8.72 2.28 -13.84
CA SER A 179 9.06 3.58 -13.27
C SER A 179 7.99 4.05 -12.30
N HIS A 180 8.46 4.63 -11.19
CA HIS A 180 7.59 5.29 -10.22
C HIS A 180 7.61 6.79 -10.47
N SER A 181 6.60 7.29 -11.19
CA SER A 181 6.52 8.71 -11.52
C SER A 181 5.97 9.52 -10.36
N THR A 182 6.74 10.48 -9.87
CA THR A 182 6.34 11.48 -8.86
C THR A 182 5.55 12.64 -9.45
N TRP A 183 5.40 12.71 -10.78
CA TRP A 183 4.70 13.82 -11.42
C TRP A 183 3.20 13.77 -11.10
N PRO A 184 2.57 14.90 -10.74
CA PRO A 184 1.13 15.00 -10.53
C PRO A 184 0.35 14.45 -11.73
N GLN A 185 -0.76 13.76 -11.45
CA GLN A 185 -1.67 13.17 -12.47
C GLN A 185 -1.03 12.18 -13.45
N SER A 186 0.28 11.89 -13.35
CA SER A 186 0.96 10.95 -14.22
C SER A 186 0.70 9.49 -13.83
N SER A 187 0.40 9.25 -12.55
CA SER A 187 0.16 7.92 -12.01
C SER A 187 -1.18 7.88 -11.28
N ARG A 188 -1.98 6.87 -11.64
CA ARG A 188 -3.24 6.54 -10.99
C ARG A 188 -3.08 5.26 -10.19
N TYR A 189 -3.30 5.35 -8.88
CA TYR A 189 -3.34 4.22 -7.98
C TYR A 189 -4.78 3.79 -7.80
N THR A 190 -5.04 2.48 -7.76
CA THR A 190 -6.39 1.93 -7.64
C THR A 190 -6.45 0.92 -6.51
N ILE A 191 -7.51 1.01 -5.70
CA ILE A 191 -7.87 0.09 -4.63
C ILE A 191 -9.21 -0.54 -5.00
N LYS A 192 -9.19 -1.84 -5.27
CA LYS A 192 -10.40 -2.65 -5.37
C LYS A 192 -10.59 -3.38 -4.04
N THR A 193 -11.73 -3.24 -3.37
CA THR A 193 -11.96 -3.81 -2.03
C THR A 193 -13.35 -4.40 -1.92
N ASN A 194 -13.50 -5.45 -1.10
CA ASN A 194 -14.78 -6.05 -0.74
C ASN A 194 -15.36 -5.52 0.60
N GLY A 195 -14.69 -4.51 1.19
CA GLY A 195 -15.12 -3.88 2.44
C GLY A 195 -14.66 -4.57 3.73
N ASP A 196 -13.93 -5.70 3.65
CA ASP A 196 -13.42 -6.40 4.85
C ASP A 196 -12.35 -5.60 5.60
N VAL A 197 -11.60 -4.76 4.86
CA VAL A 197 -10.70 -3.75 5.42
C VAL A 197 -11.29 -2.37 5.14
N PRO A 198 -11.43 -1.51 6.16
CA PRO A 198 -11.88 -0.13 6.00
C PRO A 198 -11.03 0.64 4.97
N LEU A 199 -11.67 1.49 4.18
CA LEU A 199 -11.03 2.16 3.06
C LEU A 199 -9.88 3.07 3.51
N GLU A 200 -10.06 3.82 4.60
CA GLU A 200 -9.06 4.72 5.16
C GLU A 200 -7.79 3.98 5.57
N VAL A 201 -7.91 2.72 5.99
CA VAL A 201 -6.79 1.86 6.35
C VAL A 201 -6.04 1.40 5.10
N LEU A 202 -6.77 1.03 4.03
CA LEU A 202 -6.18 0.65 2.74
C LEU A 202 -5.48 1.84 2.06
N VAL A 203 -6.12 3.02 2.06
CA VAL A 203 -5.55 4.27 1.53
C VAL A 203 -4.29 4.65 2.30
N ALA A 204 -4.35 4.65 3.64
CA ALA A 204 -3.20 4.98 4.47
C ALA A 204 -2.00 4.07 4.19
N LEU A 205 -2.24 2.76 4.05
CA LEU A 205 -1.20 1.79 3.74
C LEU A 205 -0.63 2.02 2.33
N TYR A 206 -1.49 2.19 1.32
CA TYR A 206 -1.04 2.30 -0.07
C TYR A 206 -0.35 3.64 -0.34
N ALA A 207 -0.87 4.75 0.18
CA ALA A 207 -0.20 6.05 0.13
C ALA A 207 1.14 6.02 0.88
N SER A 208 1.22 5.36 2.04
CA SER A 208 2.50 5.17 2.75
C SER A 208 3.51 4.41 1.91
N ALA A 209 3.07 3.41 1.16
CA ALA A 209 3.95 2.65 0.27
C ALA A 209 4.42 3.49 -0.93
N ALA A 210 3.55 4.31 -1.51
CA ALA A 210 3.91 5.24 -2.60
C ALA A 210 4.92 6.30 -2.12
N VAL A 211 4.64 7.00 -1.03
CA VAL A 211 5.55 8.00 -0.45
C VAL A 211 6.86 7.37 0.00
N ARG A 212 6.83 6.13 0.53
CA ARG A 212 8.05 5.39 0.81
C ARG A 212 8.85 5.09 -0.46
N LYS A 213 8.21 4.70 -1.56
CA LYS A 213 8.88 4.45 -2.84
C LYS A 213 9.49 5.74 -3.40
N ASP A 214 8.84 6.88 -3.22
CA ASP A 214 9.39 8.21 -3.57
C ASP A 214 10.70 8.51 -2.82
N VAL A 215 10.75 8.20 -1.52
CA VAL A 215 11.88 8.54 -0.66
C VAL A 215 13.01 7.51 -0.71
N CYS A 216 12.66 6.22 -0.81
CA CYS A 216 13.62 5.11 -0.78
C CYS A 216 14.06 4.65 -2.18
N GLY A 217 13.30 4.96 -3.24
CA GLY A 217 13.67 4.63 -4.61
C GLY A 217 13.48 3.16 -5.01
N TRP A 218 12.90 2.31 -4.15
CA TRP A 218 12.57 0.94 -4.47
C TRP A 218 11.16 0.56 -4.06
#